data_AF-F3YBW1-F1
#
_entry.id   AF-F3YBW1-F1
#
_cell.length_a   1.000
_cell.length_b   1.000
_cell.length_c   1.000
_cell.angle_alpha   90.00
_cell.angle_beta   90.00
_cell.angle_gamma   90.00
#
_symmetry.space_group_name_H-M   'P 1'
#
loop_
_entity.id
_entity.type
_entity.pdbx_description
1 polymer ?
#
loop_
_entity_poly.entity_id
_entity_poly.type
_entity_poly.pdbx_seq_one_letter_code
_entity_poly.pdbx_strand_id
1 'polypeptide(L)' 'MSPFRYIFITILKILTVIALVIILYVIGTMIGYSLIGSGNSKDIFNEGTWTHIFDFIKK' A
#
# COMPACT_ATOMS: atom_id res chain seq x y z
N MET A 1 -11.27 -17.26 31.06
CA MET A 1 -10.55 -16.75 29.88
C MET A 1 -9.18 -16.27 30.33
N SER A 2 -8.08 -16.78 29.76
CA SER A 2 -6.75 -16.21 30.05
C SER A 2 -6.62 -14.83 29.38
N PRO A 3 -6.25 -13.76 30.09
CA PRO A 3 -6.15 -12.40 29.55
C PRO A 3 -5.23 -12.29 28.32
N PHE A 4 -4.19 -13.13 28.30
CA PHE A 4 -3.21 -13.21 27.22
C PHE A 4 -3.81 -13.57 25.85
N ARG A 5 -4.84 -14.42 25.79
CA ARG A 5 -5.49 -14.80 24.52
C ARG A 5 -6.18 -13.59 23.87
N TYR A 6 -6.78 -12.71 24.67
CA TYR A 6 -7.52 -11.56 24.16
C TYR A 6 -6.59 -10.50 23.57
N ILE A 7 -5.49 -10.21 24.26
CA ILE A 7 -4.47 -9.26 23.80
C ILE A 7 -3.84 -9.75 22.49
N PHE A 8 -3.46 -11.02 22.42
CA PHE A 8 -2.84 -11.60 21.23
C PHE A 8 -3.75 -11.56 19.99
N ILE A 9 -5.03 -11.93 20.16
CA ILE A 9 -6.02 -11.88 19.06
C ILE A 9 -6.26 -10.43 18.62
N THR A 10 -6.28 -9.48 19.55
CA THR A 10 -6.47 -8.05 19.23
C THR A 10 -5.31 -7.50 18.41
N ILE A 11 -4.07 -7.82 18.79
CA ILE A 11 -2.87 -7.43 18.03
C ILE A 11 -2.88 -8.05 16.63
N LEU A 12 -3.23 -9.33 16.50
CA LEU A 12 -3.37 -9.98 15.19
C LEU A 12 -4.43 -9.29 14.32
N LYS A 13 -5.60 -8.95 14.87
CA LYS A 13 -6.63 -8.21 14.13
C LYS A 13 -6.13 -6.85 13.64
N ILE A 14 -5.42 -6.09 14.48
CA ILE A 14 -4.84 -4.81 14.09
C ILE A 14 -3.83 -5.00 12.95
N LEU A 15 -2.94 -5.99 13.08
CA LEU A 15 -1.95 -6.30 12.06
C LEU A 15 -2.59 -6.73 10.73
N THR A 16 -3.68 -7.49 10.78
CA THR A 16 -4.47 -7.85 9.59
C THR A 16 -5.08 -6.61 8.92
N VAL A 17 -5.65 -5.67 9.70
CA VAL A 17 -6.20 -4.43 9.15
C VAL A 17 -5.10 -3.59 8.49
N ILE A 18 -3.94 -3.46 9.13
CA ILE A 18 -2.79 -2.73 8.56
C ILE A 18 -2.34 -3.39 7.25
N ALA A 19 -2.24 -4.73 7.21
CA ALA A 19 -1.89 -5.44 5.99
C ALA A 19 -2.90 -5.21 4.86
N LEU A 20 -4.20 -5.21 5.18
CA LEU A 20 -5.27 -4.88 4.23
C LEU A 20 -5.14 -3.46 3.67
N VAL A 21 -4.85 -2.48 4.53
CA VAL A 21 -4.64 -1.09 4.11
C VAL A 21 -3.45 -0.98 3.16
N ILE A 22 -2.33 -1.67 3.44
CA ILE A 22 -1.16 -1.68 2.56
C ILE A 22 -1.51 -2.30 1.21
N ILE A 23 -2.26 -3.42 1.19
CA ILE A 23 -2.69 -4.06 -0.05
C ILE A 23 -3.60 -3.12 -0.87
N LEU A 24 -4.57 -2.48 -0.23
CA LEU A 24 -5.45 -1.51 -0.88
C LEU A 24 -4.69 -0.30 -1.41
N TYR A 25 -3.69 0.18 -0.67
CA TYR A 25 -2.81 1.26 -1.10
C TYR A 25 -2.05 0.86 -2.38
N VAL A 26 -1.40 -0.31 -2.37
CA VAL A 26 -0.68 -0.81 -3.56
C VAL A 26 -1.65 -0.92 -4.73
N ILE A 27 -2.79 -1.61 -4.58
CA ILE A 27 -3.80 -1.74 -5.64
C ILE A 27 -4.27 -0.38 -6.14
N GLY A 28 -4.56 0.56 -5.24
CA GLY A 28 -4.96 1.93 -5.59
C GLY A 28 -3.90 2.65 -6.42
N THR A 29 -2.62 2.53 -6.06
CA THR A 29 -1.52 3.07 -6.86
C THR A 29 -1.38 2.36 -8.20
N MET A 30 -1.64 1.04 -8.28
CA MET A 30 -1.64 0.33 -9.57
C MET A 30 -2.72 0.80 -10.50
N ILE A 31 -3.92 0.99 -9.97
CA ILE A 31 -5.06 1.50 -10.72
C ILE A 31 -4.79 2.95 -11.15
N GLY A 32 -4.32 3.82 -10.25
CA GLY A 32 -4.01 5.22 -10.57
C GLY A 32 -2.91 5.36 -11.61
N TYR A 33 -1.78 4.69 -11.42
CA TYR A 33 -0.64 4.77 -12.34
C TYR A 33 -0.94 4.13 -13.70
N SER A 34 -1.67 3.01 -13.72
CA SER A 34 -1.93 2.27 -14.94
C SER A 34 -3.12 2.78 -15.74
N LEU A 35 -4.23 3.14 -15.08
CA LEU A 35 -5.44 3.62 -15.77
C LEU A 35 -5.42 5.11 -16.05
N ILE A 36 -4.90 5.94 -15.13
CA ILE A 36 -4.88 7.40 -15.28
C ILE A 36 -3.55 7.86 -15.91
N GLY A 37 -2.43 7.25 -15.48
CA GLY A 37 -1.08 7.61 -15.92
C GLY A 37 -0.62 6.95 -17.22
N SER A 38 -1.39 6.04 -17.81
CA SER A 38 -1.00 5.23 -19.00
C SER A 38 0.31 4.44 -18.86
N GLY A 39 0.82 4.27 -17.63
CA GLY A 39 2.03 3.52 -17.33
C GLY A 39 1.78 2.02 -17.16
N ASN A 40 2.82 1.19 -17.22
CA ASN A 40 2.64 -0.24 -16.96
C ASN A 40 2.44 -0.47 -15.46
N SER A 41 1.49 -1.32 -15.10
CA SER A 41 1.19 -1.63 -13.69
C SER A 41 2.38 -2.26 -12.94
N LYS A 42 3.41 -2.73 -13.64
CA LYS A 42 4.64 -3.27 -13.04
C LYS A 42 5.64 -2.19 -12.64
N ASP A 43 5.50 -0.98 -13.16
CA ASP A 43 6.47 0.10 -12.93
C ASP A 43 6.37 0.68 -11.51
N ILE A 44 5.34 0.32 -10.75
CA ILE A 44 5.14 0.77 -9.35
C ILE A 44 6.17 0.14 -8.41
N PHE A 45 6.72 -1.03 -8.81
CA PHE A 45 7.83 -1.68 -8.12
C PHE A 45 9.21 -1.12 -8.56
N ASN A 46 9.23 -0.21 -9.53
CA ASN A 46 10.44 0.45 -9.99
C ASN A 46 10.63 1.76 -9.21
N GLU A 47 11.80 1.94 -8.59
CA GLU A 47 12.14 3.18 -7.88
C GLU A 47 12.08 4.41 -8.80
N GLY A 48 12.41 4.26 -10.09
CA GLY A 48 12.39 5.37 -11.05
C GLY A 48 11.01 6.03 -11.20
N THR A 49 9.94 5.26 -11.04
CA THR A 49 8.56 5.75 -11.09
C THR A 49 8.24 6.70 -9.94
N TRP A 50 8.72 6.37 -8.74
CA TRP A 50 8.51 7.20 -7.56
C TRP A 50 9.27 8.51 -7.67
N THR A 51 10.53 8.48 -8.14
CA THR A 51 11.30 9.68 -8.45
C THR A 51 10.56 10.59 -9.43
N HIS A 52 10.01 10.01 -10.50
CA HIS A 52 9.26 10.77 -11.51
C HIS A 52 7.97 11.39 -10.93
N ILE A 53 7.27 10.71 -10.02
CA ILE A 53 6.11 11.25 -9.30
C ILE A 53 6.53 12.39 -8.37
N PHE A 54 7.61 12.23 -7.61
CA PHE A 54 8.11 13.28 -6.72
C PHE A 54 8.58 14.52 -7.50
N ASP A 55 9.15 14.34 -8.68
CA ASP A 55 9.53 15.44 -9.56
C ASP A 55 8.30 16.24 -10.04
N PHE A 56 7.16 15.57 -10.29
CA PHE A 56 5.90 16.26 -10.60
C PHE A 56 5.38 17.11 -9.43
N ILE A 57 5.54 16.66 -8.19
CA ILE A 57 5.08 17.40 -6.99
C ILE A 57 6.01 18.57 -6.67
N LYS A 58 7.31 18.42 -6.95
CA LYS A 58 8.32 19.42 -6.65
C LYS A 58 8.31 20.61 -7.62
N LYS A 59 7.70 20.43 -8.79
CA LYS A 59 7.55 21.44 -9.84
C LYS A 59 6.21 22.16 -9.72
#